data_AF-A0A2S8WW23-F1
#
_entry.id   AF-A0A2S8WW23-F1
#
_cell.length_a   1.000
_cell.length_b   1.000
_cell.length_c   1.000
_cell.angle_alpha   90.00
_cell.angle_beta   90.00
_cell.angle_gamma   90.00
#
_symmetry.space_group_name_H-M   'P 1'
#
loop_
_entity.id
_entity.type
_entity.pdbx_description
1 polymer ?
#
loop_
_entity_poly.entity_id
_entity_poly.type
_entity_poly.pdbx_seq_one_letter_code
_entity_poly.pdbx_strand_id
1 'polypeptide(L)'
;MVESGISSTAPIPVALSSASVYPLNVHDAFAVSHDLGYDGVEVLVTGNQISQDAAALNRLAERYEQPIMAIHAPTLLLTQQVWGTPWNKIEASAAMAVDVGCDVVVAHPPFRWQGTYATEFSSGIKRIMEQYGVKIAVENMYPWRARGREAKMYLPHWNPIPEPYEFVTWDFSHSAIADMDSAAAFRDLGGRLSHVHLCDGKDNGKDEHLVPGLGTQPVVEAIEFLRDSAWDGVVAVEVSTRKAKGAGEREAWLGETLEFARRHLAPLAKPAETGTHSI
;
A
#
# COMPACT_ATOMS: atom_id res chain seq x y z
N MET A 1 -33.31 7.39 26.02
CA MET A 1 -32.95 7.87 24.67
C MET A 1 -31.62 7.27 24.35
N VAL A 2 -31.60 6.20 23.55
CA VAL A 2 -30.36 5.55 23.11
C VAL A 2 -30.08 6.15 21.74
N GLU A 3 -29.07 7.00 21.64
CA GLU A 3 -28.61 7.51 20.36
C GLU A 3 -27.94 6.35 19.62
N SER A 4 -28.69 5.77 18.68
CA SER A 4 -28.16 4.90 17.64
C SER A 4 -27.28 5.74 16.72
N GLY A 5 -25.98 5.80 17.02
CA GLY A 5 -24.97 6.36 16.14
C GLY A 5 -24.91 5.55 14.85
N ILE A 6 -25.55 6.06 13.80
CA ILE A 6 -25.28 5.62 12.44
C ILE A 6 -23.90 6.19 12.12
N SER A 7 -22.85 5.37 12.27
CA SER A 7 -21.56 5.70 11.66
C SER A 7 -21.76 5.64 10.15
N SER A 8 -21.94 6.79 9.52
CA SER A 8 -21.73 6.91 8.08
C SER A 8 -20.21 6.83 7.86
N THR A 9 -19.68 5.62 7.76
CA THR A 9 -18.29 5.44 7.39
C THR A 9 -18.13 5.97 5.97
N ALA A 10 -17.25 6.96 5.81
CA ALA A 10 -16.85 7.39 4.47
C ALA A 10 -16.31 6.16 3.70
N PRO A 11 -16.50 6.09 2.38
CA PRO A 11 -15.94 4.98 1.59
C PRO A 11 -14.43 4.89 1.81
N ILE A 12 -13.93 3.66 1.95
CA ILE A 12 -12.49 3.41 2.00
C ILE A 12 -11.87 3.85 0.65
N PRO A 13 -10.89 4.76 0.64
CA PRO A 13 -10.28 5.24 -0.59
C PRO A 13 -9.47 4.14 -1.28
N VAL A 14 -9.62 4.07 -2.60
CA VAL A 14 -8.84 3.19 -3.48
C VAL A 14 -7.92 4.03 -4.36
N ALA A 15 -6.63 3.95 -4.10
CA ALA A 15 -5.59 4.66 -4.84
C ALA A 15 -4.94 3.79 -5.92
N LEU A 16 -4.30 4.41 -6.90
CA LEU A 16 -3.41 3.73 -7.84
C LEU A 16 -1.95 3.92 -7.41
N SER A 17 -1.20 2.83 -7.18
CA SER A 17 0.24 2.93 -6.99
C SER A 17 0.94 3.22 -8.32
N SER A 18 1.84 4.20 -8.34
CA SER A 18 2.62 4.53 -9.54
C SER A 18 3.54 3.40 -9.99
N ALA A 19 3.81 2.41 -9.12
CA ALA A 19 4.50 1.17 -9.48
C ALA A 19 3.71 0.34 -10.51
N SER A 20 2.38 0.41 -10.47
CA SER A 20 1.48 -0.36 -11.33
C SER A 20 1.54 0.02 -12.81
N VAL A 21 2.04 1.23 -13.14
CA VAL A 21 2.17 1.68 -14.53
C VAL A 21 3.57 1.47 -15.11
N TYR A 22 4.53 0.95 -14.34
CA TYR A 22 5.91 0.72 -14.78
C TYR A 22 5.97 -0.03 -16.13
N PRO A 23 6.83 0.37 -17.09
CA PRO A 23 7.91 1.36 -16.99
C PRO A 23 7.50 2.81 -17.31
N LEU A 24 6.20 3.10 -17.36
CA LEU A 24 5.73 4.47 -17.48
C LEU A 24 6.11 5.29 -16.24
N ASN A 25 6.02 6.62 -16.35
CA ASN A 25 6.46 7.52 -15.29
C ASN A 25 5.29 8.00 -14.44
N VAL A 26 5.59 8.74 -13.36
CA VAL A 26 4.57 9.20 -12.41
C VAL A 26 3.48 10.06 -13.05
N HIS A 27 3.78 10.83 -14.10
CA HIS A 27 2.76 11.57 -14.86
C HIS A 27 1.70 10.63 -15.46
N ASP A 28 2.15 9.49 -16.00
CA ASP A 28 1.24 8.50 -16.57
C ASP A 28 0.38 7.84 -15.48
N ALA A 29 0.90 7.68 -14.27
CA ALA A 29 0.12 7.20 -13.13
C ALA A 29 -1.02 8.16 -12.78
N PHE A 30 -0.77 9.47 -12.70
CA PHE A 30 -1.81 10.46 -12.46
C PHE A 30 -2.87 10.49 -13.57
N ALA A 31 -2.46 10.39 -14.83
CA ALA A 31 -3.39 10.34 -15.96
C ALA A 31 -4.28 9.09 -15.90
N VAL A 32 -3.69 7.90 -15.71
CA VAL A 32 -4.43 6.64 -15.61
C VAL A 32 -5.36 6.64 -14.38
N SER A 33 -4.89 7.20 -13.26
CA SER A 33 -5.68 7.34 -12.03
C SER A 33 -6.94 8.17 -12.28
N HIS A 34 -6.79 9.32 -12.94
CA HIS A 34 -7.90 10.18 -13.35
C HIS A 34 -8.85 9.49 -14.32
N ASP A 35 -8.33 8.91 -15.41
CA ASP A 35 -9.12 8.33 -16.49
C ASP A 35 -9.96 7.13 -16.02
N LEU A 36 -9.40 6.28 -15.14
CA LEU A 36 -10.10 5.14 -14.56
C LEU A 36 -10.96 5.51 -13.34
N GLY A 37 -10.80 6.73 -12.82
CA GLY A 37 -11.56 7.25 -11.70
C GLY A 37 -11.15 6.63 -10.36
N TYR A 38 -9.86 6.43 -10.11
CA TYR A 38 -9.31 6.18 -8.78
C TYR A 38 -9.48 7.39 -7.87
N ASP A 39 -9.39 7.18 -6.56
CA ASP A 39 -9.60 8.24 -5.57
C ASP A 39 -8.33 9.08 -5.35
N GLY A 40 -7.17 8.59 -5.79
CA GLY A 40 -5.88 9.28 -5.73
C GLY A 40 -4.70 8.38 -6.12
N VAL A 41 -3.49 8.87 -5.89
CA VAL A 41 -2.25 8.20 -6.30
C VAL A 41 -1.34 7.93 -5.09
N GLU A 42 -0.79 6.73 -5.02
CA GLU A 42 0.42 6.47 -4.25
C GLU A 42 1.64 6.69 -5.16
N VAL A 43 2.61 7.47 -4.67
CA VAL A 43 3.83 7.79 -5.44
C VAL A 43 5.00 6.97 -4.93
N LEU A 44 5.40 5.95 -5.69
CA LEU A 44 6.73 5.35 -5.56
C LEU A 44 7.81 6.31 -6.04
N VAL A 45 8.69 6.69 -5.12
CA VAL A 45 9.86 7.50 -5.42
C VAL A 45 10.89 6.64 -6.14
N THR A 46 11.30 7.08 -7.33
CA THR A 46 12.26 6.34 -8.17
C THR A 46 13.41 7.24 -8.62
N GLY A 47 14.26 6.75 -9.52
CA GLY A 47 15.27 7.58 -10.19
C GLY A 47 14.70 8.68 -11.09
N ASN A 48 13.40 8.69 -11.36
CA ASN A 48 12.73 9.77 -12.08
C ASN A 48 12.65 11.04 -11.20
N GLN A 49 13.15 12.18 -11.72
CA GLN A 49 13.21 13.44 -10.97
C GLN A 49 11.84 14.00 -10.57
N ILE A 50 10.79 13.78 -11.36
CA ILE A 50 9.44 14.25 -11.03
C ILE A 50 8.93 13.51 -9.79
N SER A 51 9.18 12.21 -9.66
CA SER A 51 8.82 11.45 -8.44
C SER A 51 9.59 11.89 -7.19
N GLN A 52 10.61 12.75 -7.33
CA GLN A 52 11.42 13.28 -6.24
C GLN A 52 11.12 14.75 -5.91
N ASP A 53 10.22 15.41 -6.65
CA ASP A 53 9.93 16.85 -6.53
C ASP A 53 8.48 17.06 -6.09
N ALA A 54 8.28 17.41 -4.82
CA ALA A 54 6.95 17.65 -4.23
C ALA A 54 6.16 18.74 -4.98
N ALA A 55 6.82 19.80 -5.45
CA ALA A 55 6.14 20.85 -6.20
C ALA A 55 5.70 20.36 -7.59
N ALA A 56 6.48 19.49 -8.23
CA ALA A 56 6.08 18.85 -9.48
C ALA A 56 4.91 17.88 -9.27
N LEU A 57 4.96 17.09 -8.19
CA LEU A 57 3.88 16.19 -7.82
C LEU A 57 2.57 16.95 -7.51
N ASN A 58 2.62 18.04 -6.76
CA ASN A 58 1.45 18.88 -6.48
C ASN A 58 0.84 19.48 -7.76
N ARG A 59 1.66 19.88 -8.74
CA ARG A 59 1.15 20.32 -10.05
C ARG A 59 0.45 19.20 -10.83
N LEU A 60 0.90 17.94 -10.69
CA LEU A 60 0.21 16.80 -11.29
C LEU A 60 -1.10 16.51 -10.57
N ALA A 61 -1.07 16.51 -9.24
CA ALA A 61 -2.27 16.32 -8.42
C ALA A 61 -3.35 17.35 -8.74
N GLU A 62 -2.99 18.63 -8.85
CA GLU A 62 -3.90 19.71 -9.25
C GLU A 62 -4.41 19.52 -10.68
N ARG A 63 -3.52 19.24 -11.63
CA ARG A 63 -3.88 19.06 -13.05
C ARG A 63 -4.89 17.94 -13.27
N TYR A 64 -4.71 16.83 -12.58
CA TYR A 64 -5.50 15.60 -12.76
C TYR A 64 -6.64 15.49 -11.76
N GLU A 65 -6.75 16.42 -10.81
CA GLU A 65 -7.71 16.32 -9.69
C GLU A 65 -7.58 14.98 -8.95
N GLN A 66 -6.32 14.58 -8.69
CA GLN A 66 -5.98 13.32 -8.04
C GLN A 66 -5.08 13.61 -6.85
N PRO A 67 -5.58 13.53 -5.60
CA PRO A 67 -4.76 13.75 -4.42
C PRO A 67 -3.69 12.66 -4.29
N ILE A 68 -2.61 13.00 -3.60
CA ILE A 68 -1.55 12.05 -3.26
C ILE A 68 -1.93 11.41 -1.93
N MET A 69 -2.07 10.10 -1.92
CA MET A 69 -2.57 9.35 -0.75
C MET A 69 -1.45 8.76 0.10
N ALA A 70 -0.29 8.48 -0.51
CA ALA A 70 0.89 7.98 0.17
C ALA A 70 2.16 8.24 -0.65
N ILE A 71 3.30 8.33 0.06
CA ILE A 71 4.64 8.30 -0.54
C ILE A 71 5.29 6.95 -0.25
N HIS A 72 5.67 6.21 -1.28
CA HIS A 72 6.42 4.96 -1.13
C HIS A 72 7.91 5.24 -1.25
N ALA A 73 8.60 5.08 -0.11
CA ALA A 73 9.98 5.47 0.06
C ALA A 73 10.93 4.63 -0.82
N PRO A 74 12.04 5.22 -1.34
CA PRO A 74 12.95 4.54 -2.27
C PRO A 74 13.90 3.57 -1.55
N THR A 75 13.33 2.53 -0.93
CA THR A 75 14.01 1.54 -0.07
C THR A 75 14.25 0.19 -0.78
N LEU A 76 13.82 0.07 -2.03
CA LEU A 76 14.08 -1.08 -2.92
C LEU A 76 15.55 -1.17 -3.39
N LEU A 77 15.97 -2.36 -3.83
CA LEU A 77 17.30 -2.56 -4.43
C LEU A 77 17.52 -1.73 -5.71
N LEU A 78 16.45 -1.44 -6.45
CA LEU A 78 16.52 -0.67 -7.71
C LEU A 78 16.60 0.86 -7.49
N THR A 79 16.29 1.33 -6.28
CA THR A 79 16.26 2.76 -5.93
C THR A 79 17.38 3.16 -4.96
N GLN A 80 18.41 2.32 -4.78
CA GLN A 80 19.50 2.56 -3.81
C GLN A 80 20.21 3.91 -4.03
N GLN A 81 20.38 4.36 -5.27
CA GLN A 81 20.99 5.64 -5.63
C GLN A 81 20.14 6.89 -5.29
N VAL A 82 18.83 6.73 -5.07
CA VAL A 82 17.91 7.86 -4.81
C VAL A 82 18.12 8.37 -3.40
N TRP A 83 18.32 9.67 -3.23
CA TRP A 83 18.46 10.33 -1.92
C TRP A 83 19.56 9.76 -1.00
N GLY A 84 20.58 9.09 -1.54
CA GLY A 84 21.77 8.72 -0.77
C GLY A 84 21.51 7.72 0.37
N THR A 85 21.78 8.12 1.61
CA THR A 85 21.81 7.20 2.76
C THR A 85 20.42 6.67 3.13
N PRO A 86 20.32 5.49 3.77
CA PRO A 86 19.04 4.91 4.20
C PRO A 86 18.19 5.86 5.06
N TRP A 87 18.79 6.53 6.05
CA TRP A 87 18.05 7.49 6.88
C TRP A 87 17.59 8.71 6.08
N ASN A 88 18.43 9.25 5.20
CA ASN A 88 18.04 10.39 4.37
C ASN A 88 16.85 10.05 3.46
N LYS A 89 16.74 8.80 2.97
CA LYS A 89 15.57 8.37 2.19
C LYS A 89 14.28 8.43 3.00
N ILE A 90 14.29 7.96 4.24
CA ILE A 90 13.10 7.96 5.11
C ILE A 90 12.73 9.39 5.51
N GLU A 91 13.72 10.19 5.94
CA GLU A 91 13.49 11.61 6.31
C GLU A 91 13.00 12.44 5.12
N ALA A 92 13.58 12.26 3.93
CA ALA A 92 13.13 12.95 2.72
C ALA A 92 11.73 12.50 2.28
N SER A 93 11.38 11.23 2.45
CA SER A 93 10.03 10.74 2.16
C SER A 93 8.99 11.32 3.12
N ALA A 94 9.33 11.42 4.42
CA ALA A 94 8.48 12.04 5.43
C ALA A 94 8.29 13.55 5.19
N ALA A 95 9.37 14.27 4.87
CA ALA A 95 9.30 15.68 4.48
C ALA A 95 8.42 15.86 3.23
N MET A 96 8.61 15.02 2.22
CA MET A 96 7.80 15.05 1.00
C MET A 96 6.32 14.79 1.28
N ALA A 97 5.98 13.82 2.13
CA ALA A 97 4.60 13.53 2.51
C ALA A 97 3.92 14.77 3.11
N VAL A 98 4.60 15.50 3.98
CA VAL A 98 4.12 16.80 4.51
C VAL A 98 3.93 17.82 3.39
N ASP A 99 4.90 17.97 2.49
CA ASP A 99 4.86 18.96 1.40
C ASP A 99 3.75 18.67 0.36
N VAL A 100 3.38 17.41 0.17
CA VAL A 100 2.26 17.01 -0.72
C VAL A 100 0.92 16.87 0.01
N GLY A 101 0.92 16.98 1.33
CA GLY A 101 -0.29 16.92 2.16
C GLY A 101 -0.87 15.52 2.34
N CYS A 102 -0.04 14.47 2.33
CA CYS A 102 -0.46 13.11 2.65
C CYS A 102 0.12 12.64 3.99
N ASP A 103 -0.58 11.72 4.67
CA ASP A 103 -0.22 11.31 6.03
C ASP A 103 0.57 9.98 6.09
N VAL A 104 0.72 9.26 4.97
CA VAL A 104 1.33 7.92 4.95
C VAL A 104 2.62 7.89 4.14
N VAL A 105 3.66 7.32 4.73
CA VAL A 105 4.89 6.92 4.06
C VAL A 105 5.05 5.41 4.15
N VAL A 106 5.07 4.72 3.01
CA VAL A 106 5.38 3.29 2.97
C VAL A 106 6.89 3.09 2.95
N ALA A 107 7.40 2.25 3.84
CA ALA A 107 8.83 1.94 3.93
C ALA A 107 9.07 0.44 4.05
N HIS A 108 10.11 -0.07 3.38
CA HIS A 108 10.51 -1.47 3.55
C HIS A 108 11.41 -1.63 4.79
N PRO A 109 11.37 -2.80 5.43
CA PRO A 109 12.34 -3.14 6.46
C PRO A 109 13.77 -3.09 5.89
N PRO A 110 14.75 -2.73 6.72
CA PRO A 110 16.14 -2.66 6.32
C PRO A 110 16.66 -3.98 5.76
N PHE A 111 17.58 -3.87 4.81
CA PHE A 111 18.49 -4.96 4.55
C PHE A 111 19.47 -5.10 5.72
N ARG A 112 19.75 -6.35 6.09
CA ARG A 112 20.59 -6.70 7.24
C ARG A 112 22.00 -6.10 7.19
N TRP A 113 22.53 -5.81 6.00
CA TRP A 113 23.86 -5.21 5.81
C TRP A 113 23.89 -3.68 5.93
N GLN A 114 22.74 -3.01 6.17
CA GLN A 114 22.68 -1.56 6.29
C GLN A 114 23.10 -1.03 7.67
N GLY A 115 23.87 -1.81 8.44
CA GLY A 115 24.55 -1.35 9.65
C GLY A 115 23.60 -0.80 10.72
N THR A 116 23.90 0.39 11.23
CA THR A 116 23.13 1.04 12.31
C THR A 116 21.70 1.35 11.91
N TYR A 117 21.44 1.69 10.64
CA TYR A 117 20.08 1.84 10.12
C TYR A 117 19.24 0.60 10.39
N ALA A 118 19.82 -0.59 10.18
CA ALA A 118 19.10 -1.84 10.35
C ALA A 118 18.84 -2.19 11.83
N THR A 119 19.79 -1.89 12.73
CA THR A 119 19.66 -2.17 14.17
C THR A 119 18.81 -1.15 14.92
N GLU A 120 18.74 0.09 14.43
CA GLU A 120 18.01 1.20 15.05
C GLU A 120 16.71 1.54 14.31
N PHE A 121 16.29 0.70 13.36
CA PHE A 121 15.20 1.02 12.44
C PHE A 121 13.89 1.38 13.16
N SER A 122 13.43 0.52 14.08
CA SER A 122 12.16 0.73 14.79
C SER A 122 12.14 2.02 15.62
N SER A 123 13.21 2.31 16.37
CA SER A 123 13.28 3.56 17.15
C SER A 123 13.46 4.78 16.25
N GLY A 124 14.22 4.65 15.15
CA GLY A 124 14.45 5.74 14.23
C GLY A 124 13.21 6.14 13.42
N ILE A 125 12.40 5.17 12.93
CA ILE A 125 11.13 5.51 12.28
C ILE A 125 10.19 6.20 13.26
N LYS A 126 10.12 5.76 14.52
CA LYS A 126 9.28 6.41 15.54
C LYS A 126 9.67 7.87 15.73
N ARG A 127 10.96 8.16 15.86
CA ARG A 127 11.47 9.54 15.95
C ARG A 127 11.09 10.38 14.74
N ILE A 128 11.18 9.83 13.53
CA ILE A 128 10.83 10.57 12.30
C ILE A 128 9.32 10.82 12.24
N MET A 129 8.49 9.84 12.61
CA MET A 129 7.03 10.03 12.70
C MET A 129 6.67 11.17 13.67
N GLU A 130 7.28 11.20 14.85
CA GLU A 130 7.08 12.27 15.84
C GLU A 130 7.53 13.65 15.33
N GLN A 131 8.63 13.69 14.56
CA GLN A 131 9.19 14.93 14.04
C GLN A 131 8.36 15.54 12.91
N TYR A 132 7.84 14.71 12.00
CA TYR A 132 7.14 15.17 10.79
C TYR A 132 5.61 15.10 10.91
N GLY A 133 5.08 14.36 11.88
CA GLY A 133 3.64 14.18 12.05
C GLY A 133 3.00 13.26 11.01
N VAL A 134 3.76 12.30 10.47
CA VAL A 134 3.31 11.33 9.45
C VAL A 134 3.34 9.90 9.98
N LYS A 135 2.53 9.02 9.39
CA LYS A 135 2.53 7.58 9.63
C LYS A 135 3.56 6.90 8.71
N ILE A 136 4.67 6.40 9.27
CA ILE A 136 5.58 5.52 8.53
C ILE A 136 5.07 4.09 8.69
N ALA A 137 4.45 3.58 7.63
CA ALA A 137 3.90 2.24 7.57
C ALA A 137 4.95 1.27 7.02
N VAL A 138 5.42 0.34 7.86
CA VAL A 138 6.44 -0.64 7.46
C VAL A 138 5.77 -1.79 6.73
N GLU A 139 6.20 -2.03 5.49
CA GLU A 139 5.64 -3.06 4.63
C GLU A 139 6.14 -4.46 5.00
N ASN A 140 5.27 -5.48 4.95
CA ASN A 140 5.73 -6.86 4.95
C ASN A 140 6.53 -7.13 3.69
N MET A 141 7.69 -7.75 3.83
CA MET A 141 8.43 -8.31 2.70
C MET A 141 8.28 -9.84 2.71
N TYR A 142 9.12 -10.53 1.96
CA TYR A 142 9.11 -11.99 1.90
C TYR A 142 10.49 -12.59 2.18
N PRO A 143 10.55 -13.83 2.70
CA PRO A 143 11.79 -14.56 2.90
C PRO A 143 12.45 -14.87 1.56
N TRP A 144 13.74 -14.57 1.43
CA TRP A 144 14.51 -14.96 0.26
C TRP A 144 14.90 -16.43 0.38
N ARG A 145 14.51 -17.28 -0.57
CA ARG A 145 14.84 -18.71 -0.53
C ARG A 145 15.89 -19.06 -1.58
N ALA A 146 17.00 -19.65 -1.15
CA ALA A 146 18.04 -20.18 -2.03
C ALA A 146 18.22 -21.68 -1.74
N ARG A 147 18.00 -22.53 -2.75
CA ARG A 147 18.10 -24.01 -2.63
C ARG A 147 17.29 -24.57 -1.46
N GLY A 148 16.06 -24.06 -1.25
CA GLY A 148 15.16 -24.50 -0.19
C GLY A 148 15.53 -24.01 1.22
N ARG A 149 16.51 -23.11 1.37
CA ARG A 149 16.85 -22.49 2.65
C ARG A 149 16.55 -20.99 2.62
N GLU A 150 15.98 -20.50 3.71
CA GLU A 150 15.75 -19.07 3.91
C GLU A 150 17.07 -18.32 4.16
N ALA A 151 17.25 -17.21 3.45
CA ALA A 151 18.31 -16.24 3.64
C ALA A 151 17.77 -15.05 4.46
N LYS A 152 18.44 -14.74 5.57
CA LYS A 152 18.10 -13.63 6.47
C LYS A 152 18.55 -12.28 5.88
N MET A 153 17.81 -11.82 4.88
CA MET A 153 18.13 -10.60 4.13
C MET A 153 17.67 -9.33 4.83
N TYR A 154 16.63 -9.40 5.66
CA TYR A 154 16.05 -8.26 6.36
C TYR A 154 16.43 -8.25 7.85
N LEU A 155 16.45 -7.05 8.44
CA LEU A 155 16.61 -6.84 9.87
C LEU A 155 15.71 -5.67 10.31
N PRO A 156 14.88 -5.79 11.37
CA PRO A 156 14.77 -6.94 12.28
C PRO A 156 14.20 -8.20 11.60
N HIS A 157 13.18 -8.05 10.77
CA HIS A 157 12.56 -9.16 10.06
C HIS A 157 11.76 -8.68 8.83
N TRP A 158 11.40 -9.59 7.94
CA TRP A 158 10.51 -9.30 6.79
C TRP A 158 9.02 -9.31 7.18
N ASN A 159 8.66 -10.10 8.20
CA ASN A 159 7.32 -10.14 8.80
C ASN A 159 7.19 -9.04 9.86
N PRO A 160 6.29 -8.05 9.69
CA PRO A 160 6.11 -6.94 10.63
C PRO A 160 5.18 -7.27 11.80
N ILE A 161 4.44 -8.39 11.77
CA ILE A 161 3.47 -8.75 12.83
C ILE A 161 4.12 -8.82 14.23
N PRO A 162 5.25 -9.52 14.44
CA PRO A 162 5.89 -9.57 15.77
C PRO A 162 6.68 -8.31 16.10
N GLU A 163 6.88 -7.40 15.14
CA GLU A 163 7.74 -6.24 15.29
C GLU A 163 6.99 -5.06 15.93
N PRO A 164 7.70 -4.18 16.68
CA PRO A 164 7.10 -3.08 17.42
C PRO A 164 6.82 -1.85 16.54
N TYR A 165 6.38 -2.06 15.30
CA TYR A 165 5.96 -0.97 14.41
C TYR A 165 4.55 -0.52 14.77
N GLU A 166 4.34 0.80 14.81
CA GLU A 166 3.02 1.40 15.11
C GLU A 166 2.08 1.32 13.91
N PHE A 167 2.63 1.51 12.71
CA PHE A 167 1.89 1.44 11.45
C PHE A 167 2.54 0.43 10.51
N VAL A 168 1.70 -0.34 9.80
CA VAL A 168 2.11 -1.41 8.89
C VAL A 168 1.37 -1.26 7.57
N THR A 169 2.12 -1.44 6.47
CA THR A 169 1.56 -1.67 5.14
C THR A 169 1.52 -3.17 4.89
N TRP A 170 0.43 -3.67 4.31
CA TRP A 170 0.34 -5.07 3.92
C TRP A 170 0.23 -5.26 2.40
N ASP A 171 1.14 -6.03 1.83
CA ASP A 171 1.17 -6.45 0.42
C ASP A 171 0.86 -7.95 0.28
N PHE A 172 -0.10 -8.25 -0.60
CA PHE A 172 -0.57 -9.62 -0.85
C PHE A 172 0.42 -10.48 -1.65
N SER A 173 1.17 -9.91 -2.59
CA SER A 173 2.20 -10.61 -3.39
C SER A 173 3.31 -11.12 -2.47
N HIS A 174 3.80 -10.25 -1.58
CA HIS A 174 4.79 -10.60 -0.57
C HIS A 174 4.27 -11.70 0.38
N SER A 175 3.02 -11.58 0.81
CA SER A 175 2.36 -12.58 1.69
C SER A 175 2.26 -13.94 1.04
N ALA A 176 1.98 -13.98 -0.26
CA ALA A 176 1.92 -15.23 -1.02
C ALA A 176 3.27 -15.95 -1.05
N ILE A 177 4.37 -15.22 -1.25
CA ILE A 177 5.73 -15.80 -1.20
C ILE A 177 6.08 -16.23 0.23
N ALA A 178 5.64 -15.46 1.23
CA ALA A 178 5.90 -15.76 2.62
C ALA A 178 5.11 -16.96 3.16
N ASP A 179 4.18 -17.52 2.38
CA ASP A 179 3.21 -18.54 2.83
C ASP A 179 2.42 -18.05 4.07
N MET A 180 2.03 -16.77 4.02
CA MET A 180 1.21 -16.12 5.05
C MET A 180 -0.22 -15.95 4.57
N ASP A 181 -1.16 -16.06 5.50
CA ASP A 181 -2.58 -15.78 5.26
C ASP A 181 -2.86 -14.30 5.54
N SER A 182 -3.18 -13.54 4.49
CA SER A 182 -3.44 -12.11 4.60
C SER A 182 -4.68 -11.76 5.45
N ALA A 183 -5.72 -12.61 5.45
CA ALA A 183 -6.92 -12.35 6.25
C ALA A 183 -6.65 -12.55 7.74
N ALA A 184 -5.84 -13.56 8.10
CA ALA A 184 -5.34 -13.72 9.46
C ALA A 184 -4.42 -12.56 9.86
N ALA A 185 -3.51 -12.14 8.98
CA ALA A 185 -2.59 -11.04 9.25
C ALA A 185 -3.32 -9.71 9.52
N PHE A 186 -4.40 -9.42 8.78
CA PHE A 186 -5.21 -8.21 9.01
C PHE A 186 -5.82 -8.21 10.42
N ARG A 187 -6.31 -9.37 10.89
CA ARG A 187 -6.84 -9.53 12.25
C ARG A 187 -5.75 -9.37 13.31
N ASP A 188 -4.57 -9.93 13.09
CA ASP A 188 -3.44 -9.86 14.02
C ASP A 188 -2.82 -8.45 14.12
N LEU A 189 -2.77 -7.73 13.00
CA LEU A 189 -2.26 -6.35 12.97
C LEU A 189 -3.26 -5.37 13.61
N GLY A 190 -4.56 -5.58 13.41
CA GLY A 190 -5.62 -4.74 13.96
C GLY A 190 -5.39 -3.27 13.63
N GLY A 191 -5.43 -2.39 14.64
CA GLY A 191 -5.24 -0.95 14.47
C GLY A 191 -3.85 -0.52 13.96
N ARG A 192 -2.87 -1.43 13.86
CA ARG A 192 -1.57 -1.14 13.25
C ARG A 192 -1.61 -1.19 11.73
N LEU A 193 -2.56 -1.91 11.13
CA LEU A 193 -2.70 -1.94 9.68
C LEU A 193 -3.19 -0.56 9.22
N SER A 194 -2.38 0.17 8.45
CA SER A 194 -2.68 1.55 8.04
C SER A 194 -2.72 1.76 6.54
N HIS A 195 -2.16 0.83 5.78
CA HIS A 195 -2.11 0.88 4.33
C HIS A 195 -2.11 -0.53 3.76
N VAL A 196 -2.67 -0.71 2.55
CA VAL A 196 -2.73 -2.01 1.89
C VAL A 196 -2.33 -1.86 0.44
N HIS A 197 -1.35 -2.63 0.00
CA HIS A 197 -1.06 -2.83 -1.42
C HIS A 197 -1.92 -3.97 -1.95
N LEU A 198 -2.98 -3.62 -2.69
CA LEU A 198 -3.92 -4.56 -3.28
C LEU A 198 -3.34 -5.16 -4.56
N CYS A 199 -3.01 -6.43 -4.46
CA CYS A 199 -2.57 -7.30 -5.52
C CYS A 199 -2.90 -8.75 -5.12
N ASP A 200 -2.32 -9.72 -5.81
CA ASP A 200 -2.34 -11.12 -5.43
C ASP A 200 -1.01 -11.78 -5.83
N GLY A 201 -0.77 -13.00 -5.41
CA GLY A 201 0.50 -13.67 -5.67
C GLY A 201 0.42 -15.17 -5.50
N LYS A 202 1.56 -15.83 -5.72
CA LYS A 202 1.74 -17.28 -5.57
C LYS A 202 3.05 -17.54 -4.83
N ASP A 203 3.10 -18.63 -4.06
CA ASP A 203 4.37 -19.13 -3.53
C ASP A 203 5.19 -19.81 -4.64
N ASN A 204 5.81 -19.01 -5.50
CA ASN A 204 6.75 -19.47 -6.54
C ASN A 204 8.10 -18.75 -6.46
N GLY A 205 8.34 -18.05 -5.36
CA GLY A 205 9.55 -17.25 -5.12
C GLY A 205 9.70 -16.03 -6.02
N LYS A 206 8.62 -15.61 -6.70
CA LYS A 206 8.60 -14.39 -7.51
C LYS A 206 7.54 -13.45 -6.99
N ASP A 207 7.93 -12.20 -6.99
CA ASP A 207 7.09 -11.07 -6.66
C ASP A 207 6.27 -10.65 -7.89
N GLU A 208 5.12 -11.30 -8.06
CA GLU A 208 4.35 -11.24 -9.29
C GLU A 208 3.35 -10.09 -9.34
N HIS A 209 2.85 -9.63 -8.18
CA HIS A 209 1.81 -8.59 -8.08
C HIS A 209 0.67 -8.83 -9.09
N LEU A 210 0.04 -9.99 -9.01
CA LEU A 210 -1.04 -10.39 -9.92
C LEU A 210 -2.31 -9.55 -9.68
N VAL A 211 -3.18 -9.48 -10.69
CA VAL A 211 -4.56 -9.01 -10.50
C VAL A 211 -5.26 -9.89 -9.44
N PRO A 212 -5.99 -9.30 -8.48
CA PRO A 212 -6.76 -10.05 -7.48
C PRO A 212 -7.58 -11.21 -8.07
N GLY A 213 -7.43 -12.40 -7.47
CA GLY A 213 -8.10 -13.63 -7.92
C GLY A 213 -7.30 -14.48 -8.90
N LEU A 214 -6.13 -14.03 -9.35
CA LEU A 214 -5.21 -14.83 -10.15
C LEU A 214 -4.11 -15.53 -9.33
N GLY A 215 -4.02 -15.23 -8.04
CA GLY A 215 -3.09 -15.84 -7.10
C GLY A 215 -3.78 -16.80 -6.11
N THR A 216 -3.24 -16.87 -4.90
CA THR A 216 -3.68 -17.82 -3.86
C THR A 216 -4.02 -17.14 -2.54
N GLN A 217 -3.91 -15.82 -2.43
CA GLN A 217 -4.22 -15.13 -1.19
C GLN A 217 -5.73 -14.99 -0.99
N PRO A 218 -6.21 -14.96 0.27
CA PRO A 218 -7.63 -14.73 0.58
C PRO A 218 -7.99 -13.24 0.46
N VAL A 219 -7.78 -12.66 -0.73
CA VAL A 219 -7.91 -11.19 -0.96
C VAL A 219 -9.30 -10.68 -0.60
N VAL A 220 -10.35 -11.38 -1.04
CA VAL A 220 -11.75 -11.03 -0.74
C VAL A 220 -12.00 -10.99 0.77
N GLU A 221 -11.66 -12.07 1.48
CA GLU A 221 -11.88 -12.15 2.94
C GLU A 221 -11.14 -11.03 3.67
N ALA A 222 -9.90 -10.74 3.26
CA ALA A 222 -9.08 -9.71 3.87
C ALA A 222 -9.66 -8.29 3.67
N ILE A 223 -10.03 -7.91 2.44
CA ILE A 223 -10.56 -6.56 2.21
C ILE A 223 -12.00 -6.37 2.73
N GLU A 224 -12.81 -7.43 2.78
CA GLU A 224 -14.12 -7.40 3.43
C GLU A 224 -14.00 -7.22 4.95
N PHE A 225 -12.94 -7.75 5.58
CA PHE A 225 -12.63 -7.43 6.97
C PHE A 225 -12.36 -5.93 7.19
N LEU A 226 -11.70 -5.25 6.25
CA LEU A 226 -11.49 -3.79 6.34
C LEU A 226 -12.83 -3.05 6.29
N ARG A 227 -13.70 -3.39 5.32
CA ARG A 227 -15.06 -2.85 5.18
C ARG A 227 -15.86 -2.98 6.48
N ASP A 228 -15.80 -4.15 7.12
CA ASP A 228 -16.59 -4.47 8.31
C ASP A 228 -15.97 -3.96 9.62
N SER A 229 -14.89 -3.18 9.52
CA SER A 229 -14.16 -2.61 10.66
C SER A 229 -14.22 -1.08 10.65
N ALA A 230 -13.65 -0.45 11.69
CA ALA A 230 -13.47 1.00 11.75
C ALA A 230 -12.16 1.46 11.07
N TRP A 231 -11.67 0.69 10.08
CA TRP A 231 -10.42 0.99 9.39
C TRP A 231 -10.54 2.25 8.54
N ASP A 232 -9.55 3.14 8.65
CA ASP A 232 -9.53 4.47 8.05
C ASP A 232 -8.31 4.69 7.14
N GLY A 233 -7.67 3.60 6.69
CA GLY A 233 -6.51 3.63 5.81
C GLY A 233 -6.86 3.72 4.32
N VAL A 234 -5.84 3.46 3.48
CA VAL A 234 -5.94 3.50 2.02
C VAL A 234 -5.60 2.15 1.43
N VAL A 235 -6.38 1.70 0.44
CA VAL A 235 -6.07 0.54 -0.39
C VAL A 235 -5.44 1.02 -1.70
N ALA A 236 -4.13 0.87 -1.85
CA ALA A 236 -3.42 1.21 -3.09
C ALA A 236 -3.32 -0.01 -4.02
N VAL A 237 -3.79 0.10 -5.25
CA VAL A 237 -3.64 -0.94 -6.28
C VAL A 237 -2.18 -0.98 -6.74
N GLU A 238 -1.49 -2.07 -6.41
CA GLU A 238 -0.11 -2.34 -6.81
C GLU A 238 -0.01 -3.63 -7.63
N VAL A 239 -0.55 -3.61 -8.86
CA VAL A 239 -0.56 -4.75 -9.79
C VAL A 239 0.52 -4.60 -10.84
N SER A 240 1.27 -5.67 -11.13
CA SER A 240 2.26 -5.67 -12.21
C SER A 240 1.59 -5.74 -13.58
N THR A 241 1.66 -4.63 -14.32
CA THR A 241 1.15 -4.54 -15.70
C THR A 241 2.25 -4.72 -16.75
N ARG A 242 3.45 -5.17 -16.35
CA ARG A 242 4.63 -5.32 -17.24
C ARG A 242 4.40 -6.29 -18.41
N LYS A 243 3.48 -7.24 -18.25
CA LYS A 243 3.14 -8.24 -19.28
C LYS A 243 2.02 -7.79 -20.22
N ALA A 244 1.41 -6.62 -19.98
CA ALA A 244 0.40 -6.07 -20.86
C ALA A 244 0.99 -5.76 -22.25
N LYS A 245 0.25 -6.12 -23.30
CA LYS A 245 0.63 -5.96 -24.72
C LYS A 245 0.41 -4.55 -25.25
N GLY A 246 -0.07 -3.62 -24.42
CA GLY A 246 -0.30 -2.22 -24.76
C GLY A 246 -1.05 -1.47 -23.65
N ALA A 247 -1.26 -0.17 -23.86
CA ALA A 247 -1.94 0.71 -22.91
C ALA A 247 -3.35 0.22 -22.56
N GLY A 248 -4.15 -0.17 -23.56
CA GLY A 248 -5.52 -0.64 -23.32
C GLY A 248 -5.63 -1.91 -22.45
N GLU A 249 -4.69 -2.85 -22.57
CA GLU A 249 -4.69 -4.05 -21.69
C GLU A 249 -4.26 -3.70 -20.27
N ARG A 250 -3.31 -2.76 -20.11
CA ARG A 250 -2.93 -2.24 -18.79
C ARG A 250 -4.11 -1.56 -18.11
N GLU A 251 -4.76 -0.62 -18.80
CA GLU A 251 -5.92 0.10 -18.27
C GLU A 251 -7.07 -0.85 -17.93
N ALA A 252 -7.30 -1.90 -18.74
CA ALA A 252 -8.27 -2.94 -18.44
C ALA A 252 -7.95 -3.66 -17.12
N TRP A 253 -6.72 -4.12 -16.92
CA TRP A 253 -6.34 -4.82 -15.67
C TRP A 253 -6.45 -3.92 -14.44
N LEU A 254 -6.05 -2.64 -14.57
CA LEU A 254 -6.16 -1.67 -13.48
C LEU A 254 -7.63 -1.34 -13.19
N GLY A 255 -8.44 -1.10 -14.21
CA GLY A 255 -9.88 -0.87 -14.09
C GLY A 255 -10.61 -2.06 -13.45
N GLU A 256 -10.33 -3.29 -13.90
CA GLU A 256 -10.86 -4.53 -13.30
C GLU A 256 -10.47 -4.65 -11.82
N THR A 257 -9.24 -4.27 -11.46
CA THR A 257 -8.76 -4.28 -10.07
C THR A 257 -9.44 -3.21 -9.22
N LEU A 258 -9.66 -2.01 -9.76
CA LEU A 258 -10.42 -0.94 -9.09
C LEU A 258 -11.88 -1.36 -8.84
N GLU A 259 -12.54 -1.93 -9.85
CA GLU A 259 -13.89 -2.46 -9.71
C GLU A 259 -13.96 -3.59 -8.68
N PHE A 260 -12.95 -4.46 -8.65
CA PHE A 260 -12.81 -5.49 -7.62
C PHE A 260 -12.72 -4.88 -6.22
N ALA A 261 -11.81 -3.93 -6.01
CA ALA A 261 -11.66 -3.25 -4.72
C ALA A 261 -12.97 -2.61 -4.27
N ARG A 262 -13.60 -1.80 -5.13
CA ARG A 262 -14.84 -1.09 -4.82
C ARG A 262 -15.98 -2.04 -4.51
N ARG A 263 -16.12 -3.15 -5.23
CA ARG A 263 -17.18 -4.14 -4.99
C ARG A 263 -17.10 -4.75 -3.59
N HIS A 264 -15.91 -5.10 -3.15
CA HIS A 264 -15.72 -5.79 -1.87
C HIS A 264 -15.57 -4.84 -0.68
N LEU A 265 -15.15 -3.58 -0.93
CA LEU A 265 -15.11 -2.50 0.07
C LEU A 265 -16.45 -1.77 0.23
N ALA A 266 -17.39 -1.92 -0.72
CA ALA A 266 -18.69 -1.27 -0.63
C ALA A 266 -19.49 -1.76 0.59
N PRO A 267 -20.14 -0.87 1.36
CA PRO A 267 -20.99 -1.27 2.47
C PRO A 267 -22.08 -2.24 2.03
N LEU A 268 -22.34 -3.27 2.85
CA LEU A 268 -23.45 -4.17 2.60
C LEU A 268 -24.78 -3.40 2.70
N ALA A 269 -25.66 -3.59 1.72
CA ALA A 269 -26.98 -3.00 1.75
C ALA A 269 -27.72 -3.45 3.03
N LYS A 270 -28.28 -2.50 3.79
CA LYS A 270 -29.14 -2.86 4.94
C LYS A 270 -30.31 -3.72 4.44
N PRO A 271 -30.62 -4.87 5.07
CA PRO A 271 -31.85 -5.60 4.78
C PRO A 271 -33.04 -4.67 4.93
N ALA A 272 -33.98 -4.69 3.98
CA ALA A 272 -35.22 -3.94 4.09
C ALA A 272 -35.94 -4.36 5.37
N GLU A 273 -36.24 -3.41 6.26
CA GLU A 273 -37.07 -3.67 7.43
C GLU A 273 -38.45 -4.14 6.93
N THR A 274 -38.70 -5.45 7.01
CA THR A 274 -40.04 -6.00 6.84
C THR A 274 -40.86 -5.57 8.04
N GLY A 275 -41.52 -4.42 7.93
CA GLY A 275 -42.47 -3.93 8.92
C GLY A 275 -43.54 -4.99 9.18
N THR A 276 -43.47 -5.63 10.34
CA THR A 276 -44.59 -6.40 10.88
C THR A 276 -45.73 -5.43 11.18
N HIS A 277 -46.68 -5.34 10.25
CA HIS A 277 -48.00 -4.82 10.56
C HIS A 277 -48.69 -5.82 11.49
N SER A 278 -48.65 -5.55 12.79
CA SER A 278 -49.58 -6.16 13.73
C SER A 278 -50.96 -5.57 13.47
N ILE A 279 -51.93 -6.44 13.18
CA ILE A 279 -53.36 -6.18 13.05
C ILE A 279 -53.96 -5.98 14.44
#